data_AF-A9UQ10-F1
#
_entry.id   AF-A9UQ10-F1
#
_cell.length_a   1.000
_cell.length_b   1.000
_cell.length_c   1.000
_cell.angle_alpha   90.00
_cell.angle_beta   90.00
_cell.angle_gamma   90.00
#
_symmetry.space_group_name_H-M   'P 1'
#
loop_
_entity.id
_entity.type
_entity.pdbx_description
1 polymer ?
#
loop_
_entity_poly.entity_id
_entity_poly.type
_entity_poly.pdbx_seq_one_letter_code
_entity_poly.pdbx_strand_id
1 'polypeptide(L)'
;MSDDPVVLKRRIALLVQENEILRARLATYEGAADDTTASSAPAKRPKVDTQATREAFDNQDALLDDEDNPYFPLSNNKRVTVSRFKAFTLIRLGEVYNDNGKTKQGKGISLKASEWETLKEISESAEKAFAENNKDFTASLGETRNGLRRLTISDFRDKLYYNIREFYKDRSDEWKPTKKGCMLTEDQWSKLMDVVPALDAAIAELSEK
;
A
#
# COMPACT_ATOMS: atom_id res chain seq x y z
N MET A 1 24.32 11.72 -5.40
CA MET A 1 25.04 11.14 -6.56
C MET A 1 23.99 10.38 -7.35
N SER A 2 23.62 10.85 -8.56
CA SER A 2 22.64 10.16 -9.40
C SER A 2 23.25 8.85 -9.88
N ASP A 3 22.62 7.72 -9.54
CA ASP A 3 23.03 6.43 -10.09
C ASP A 3 22.76 6.40 -11.59
N ASP A 4 23.77 5.97 -12.34
CA ASP A 4 23.78 5.87 -13.79
C ASP A 4 22.62 4.94 -14.27
N PRO A 5 21.78 5.36 -15.23
CA PRO A 5 20.68 4.55 -15.76
C PRO A 5 21.10 3.14 -16.24
N VAL A 6 22.36 2.98 -16.66
CA VAL A 6 22.92 1.69 -17.07
C VAL A 6 23.20 0.79 -15.86
N VAL A 7 23.62 1.38 -14.74
CA VAL A 7 23.85 0.67 -13.47
C VAL A 7 22.51 0.23 -12.87
N LEU A 8 21.49 1.08 -12.94
CA LEU A 8 20.14 0.76 -12.47
C LEU A 8 19.52 -0.40 -13.27
N LYS A 9 19.64 -0.38 -14.61
CA LYS A 9 19.20 -1.50 -15.46
C LYS A 9 19.92 -2.82 -15.16
N ARG A 10 21.23 -2.77 -14.88
CA ARG A 10 21.99 -3.96 -14.48
C ARG A 10 21.56 -4.49 -13.12
N ARG A 11 21.24 -3.60 -12.18
CA ARG A 11 20.78 -3.97 -10.83
C ARG A 11 19.38 -4.60 -10.86
N ILE A 12 18.47 -4.05 -11.67
CA ILE A 12 17.14 -4.64 -11.90
C ILE A 12 17.26 -6.02 -12.55
N ALA A 13 18.12 -6.19 -13.55
CA ALA A 13 18.32 -7.48 -14.20
C ALA A 13 18.85 -8.56 -13.23
N LEU A 14 19.75 -8.17 -12.31
CA LEU A 14 20.28 -9.05 -11.27
C LEU A 14 19.21 -9.46 -10.25
N LEU A 15 18.36 -8.53 -9.83
CA LEU A 15 17.24 -8.79 -8.91
C LEU A 15 16.18 -9.72 -9.52
N VAL A 16 15.91 -9.60 -10.82
CA VAL A 16 15.01 -10.53 -11.53
C VAL A 16 15.58 -11.94 -11.51
N GLN A 17 16.88 -12.08 -11.77
CA GLN A 17 17.56 -13.37 -11.78
C GLN A 17 17.63 -14.01 -10.37
N GLU A 18 17.86 -13.21 -9.32
CA GLU A 18 17.82 -13.69 -7.93
C GLU A 18 16.41 -14.14 -7.52
N ASN A 19 15.36 -13.44 -7.95
CA ASN A 19 13.97 -13.84 -7.72
C ASN A 19 13.61 -15.15 -8.44
N GLU A 20 14.10 -15.38 -9.65
CA GLU A 20 13.89 -16.66 -10.36
C GLU A 20 14.57 -17.83 -9.64
N ILE A 21 15.78 -17.63 -9.11
CA ILE A 21 16.51 -18.65 -8.33
C ILE A 21 15.77 -18.98 -7.03
N LEU A 22 15.22 -17.97 -6.35
CA LEU A 22 14.42 -18.16 -5.14
C LEU A 22 13.12 -18.92 -5.43
N ARG A 23 12.43 -18.61 -6.53
CA ARG A 23 11.24 -19.35 -6.97
C ARG A 23 11.55 -20.82 -7.28
N ALA A 24 12.69 -21.11 -7.91
CA ALA A 24 13.14 -22.48 -8.18
C ALA A 24 13.51 -23.26 -6.90
N ARG A 25 14.11 -22.59 -5.90
CA ARG A 25 14.38 -23.18 -4.58
C ARG A 25 13.11 -23.46 -3.78
N LEU A 26 12.08 -22.62 -3.88
CA LEU A 26 10.80 -22.87 -3.22
C LEU A 26 10.07 -24.07 -3.83
N ALA A 27 10.06 -24.18 -5.16
CA ALA A 27 9.39 -25.28 -5.88
C ALA A 27 10.02 -26.66 -5.59
N THR A 28 11.30 -26.70 -5.22
CA THR A 28 11.99 -27.94 -4.82
C THR A 28 11.76 -28.31 -3.35
N TYR A 29 11.34 -27.34 -2.52
CA TYR A 29 11.03 -27.55 -1.11
C TYR A 29 9.63 -28.16 -0.88
N GLU A 30 8.67 -27.90 -1.79
CA GLU A 30 7.30 -28.44 -1.71
C GLU A 30 7.18 -29.94 -2.09
N GLY A 31 8.27 -30.59 -2.49
CA GLY A 31 8.30 -31.98 -2.95
C GLY A 31 8.53 -33.05 -1.87
N ALA A 32 8.62 -32.70 -0.58
CA ALA A 32 8.99 -33.63 0.49
C ALA A 32 8.11 -33.49 1.75
N ALA A 33 6.89 -34.04 1.72
CA ALA A 33 6.18 -34.46 2.93
C ALA A 33 5.08 -35.48 2.59
N ASP A 34 5.30 -36.72 3.04
CA ASP A 34 4.37 -37.85 2.98
C ASP A 34 3.64 -38.04 4.34
N ASP A 35 2.41 -38.53 4.22
CA ASP A 35 1.40 -39.12 5.11
C ASP A 35 1.43 -38.95 6.66
N THR A 36 0.29 -38.55 7.25
CA THR A 36 -0.48 -39.30 8.29
C THR A 36 -1.67 -38.48 8.86
N THR A 37 -2.88 -39.00 8.63
CA THR A 37 -4.22 -38.88 9.27
C THR A 37 -4.61 -37.82 10.35
N ALA A 38 -5.65 -37.04 9.99
CA ALA A 38 -6.88 -36.59 10.70
C ALA A 38 -6.98 -36.38 12.24
N SER A 39 -7.36 -35.15 12.64
CA SER A 39 -8.50 -34.86 13.56
C SER A 39 -8.84 -33.35 13.62
N SER A 40 -10.11 -33.04 13.85
CA SER A 40 -10.84 -31.79 13.57
C SER A 40 -10.78 -30.68 14.65
N ALA A 41 -10.43 -29.45 14.25
CA ALA A 41 -10.70 -28.17 14.95
C ALA A 41 -10.55 -26.98 13.95
N PRO A 42 -11.26 -25.83 14.10
CA PRO A 42 -11.30 -24.77 13.08
C PRO A 42 -9.92 -24.11 12.93
N ALA A 43 -9.40 -24.14 11.69
CA ALA A 43 -8.04 -23.79 11.34
C ALA A 43 -7.68 -22.33 11.69
N LYS A 44 -6.57 -22.15 12.42
CA LYS A 44 -5.82 -20.90 12.47
C LYS A 44 -5.33 -20.59 11.05
N ARG A 45 -5.63 -19.38 10.56
CA ARG A 45 -5.24 -18.91 9.22
C ARG A 45 -3.71 -18.95 9.07
N PRO A 46 -3.17 -19.35 7.90
CA PRO A 46 -1.73 -19.39 7.68
C PRO A 46 -1.17 -17.97 7.65
N LYS A 47 -0.06 -17.76 8.35
CA LYS A 47 0.75 -16.54 8.28
C LYS A 47 1.37 -16.46 6.88
N VAL A 48 1.22 -15.32 6.23
CA VAL A 48 2.01 -14.95 5.05
C VAL A 48 3.49 -14.95 5.44
N ASP A 49 4.34 -15.48 4.57
CA ASP A 49 5.77 -15.65 4.80
C ASP A 49 6.42 -14.30 5.18
N THR A 50 7.01 -14.30 6.37
CA THR A 50 7.28 -13.11 7.19
C THR A 50 8.69 -12.55 6.96
N GLN A 51 9.53 -13.25 6.18
CA GLN A 51 10.94 -12.89 6.00
C GLN A 51 11.17 -11.98 4.78
N ALA A 52 10.69 -12.35 3.59
CA ALA A 52 10.79 -11.48 2.40
C ALA A 52 10.03 -10.16 2.56
N THR A 53 8.90 -10.16 3.27
CA THR A 53 8.16 -8.94 3.63
C THR A 53 8.87 -8.08 4.66
N ARG A 54 9.78 -8.63 5.47
CA ARG A 54 10.64 -7.88 6.40
C ARG A 54 11.89 -7.34 5.70
N GLU A 55 12.53 -8.12 4.85
CA GLU A 55 13.73 -7.71 4.12
C GLU A 55 13.43 -6.63 3.06
N ALA A 56 12.29 -6.73 2.37
CA ALA A 56 11.81 -5.65 1.50
C ALA A 56 11.36 -4.41 2.30
N PHE A 57 10.94 -4.61 3.55
CA PHE A 57 10.62 -3.53 4.49
C PHE A 57 11.87 -2.69 4.79
N ASP A 58 12.96 -3.37 5.13
CA ASP A 58 14.19 -2.74 5.60
C ASP A 58 14.99 -2.09 4.46
N ASN A 59 14.84 -2.56 3.22
CA ASN A 59 15.55 -2.02 2.06
C ASN A 59 14.76 -0.98 1.24
N GLN A 60 13.49 -0.73 1.58
CA GLN A 60 12.60 0.17 0.84
C GLN A 60 12.45 -0.16 -0.66
N ASP A 61 12.74 -1.40 -1.07
CA ASP A 61 12.61 -1.82 -2.46
C ASP A 61 11.15 -2.10 -2.81
N ALA A 62 10.73 -1.66 -3.99
CA ALA A 62 9.42 -1.99 -4.51
C ALA A 62 9.33 -3.49 -4.79
N LEU A 63 8.32 -4.15 -4.22
CA LEU A 63 7.90 -5.49 -4.63
C LEU A 63 6.99 -5.39 -5.85
N LEU A 64 6.90 -6.46 -6.64
CA LEU A 64 5.98 -6.55 -7.78
C LEU A 64 4.80 -7.44 -7.43
N ASP A 65 3.58 -6.99 -7.74
CA ASP A 65 2.38 -7.82 -7.61
C ASP A 65 2.16 -8.74 -8.82
N ASP A 66 1.07 -9.51 -8.81
CA ASP A 66 0.74 -10.47 -9.86
C ASP A 66 0.53 -9.82 -11.25
N GLU A 67 0.44 -8.48 -11.31
CA GLU A 67 0.29 -7.68 -12.53
C GLU A 67 1.56 -6.83 -12.82
N ASP A 68 2.70 -7.19 -12.23
CA ASP A 68 3.98 -6.49 -12.33
C ASP A 68 3.93 -5.01 -11.88
N ASN A 69 2.95 -4.64 -11.05
CA ASN A 69 2.87 -3.29 -10.49
C ASN A 69 3.76 -3.18 -9.24
N PRO A 70 4.57 -2.11 -9.12
CA PRO A 70 5.35 -1.87 -7.91
C PRO A 70 4.47 -1.56 -6.70
N TYR A 71 4.76 -2.18 -5.56
CA TYR A 71 4.09 -1.95 -4.29
C TYR A 71 5.05 -2.00 -3.10
N PHE A 72 4.64 -1.31 -2.03
CA PHE A 72 5.35 -1.24 -0.76
C PHE A 72 4.41 -1.70 0.36
N PRO A 73 4.74 -2.76 1.10
CA PRO A 73 3.98 -3.17 2.27
C PRO A 73 3.99 -2.08 3.34
N LEU A 74 2.85 -1.81 3.98
CA LEU A 74 2.73 -0.98 5.19
C LEU A 74 2.48 -1.85 6.43
N SER A 75 1.91 -3.03 6.22
CA SER A 75 1.74 -4.11 7.21
C SER A 75 1.43 -5.42 6.48
N ASN A 76 1.18 -6.49 7.23
CA ASN A 76 0.85 -7.81 6.66
C ASN A 76 -0.34 -7.80 5.69
N ASN A 77 -1.27 -6.84 5.83
CA ASN A 77 -2.48 -6.78 5.03
C ASN A 77 -2.75 -5.40 4.43
N LYS A 78 -1.81 -4.46 4.48
CA LYS A 78 -1.94 -3.14 3.85
C LYS A 78 -0.70 -2.82 3.04
N ARG A 79 -0.89 -2.24 1.87
CA ARG A 79 0.19 -1.79 1.00
C ARG A 79 -0.19 -0.49 0.28
N VAL A 80 0.83 0.18 -0.25
CA VAL A 80 0.67 1.18 -1.30
C VAL A 80 1.15 0.58 -2.62
N THR A 81 0.38 0.72 -3.70
CA THR A 81 0.70 0.18 -5.04
C THR A 81 0.63 1.29 -6.06
N VAL A 82 1.62 1.42 -6.94
CA VAL A 82 1.55 2.29 -8.11
C VAL A 82 1.12 1.45 -9.29
N SER A 83 0.06 1.87 -9.96
CA SER A 83 -0.50 1.15 -11.11
C SER A 83 -0.86 2.13 -12.20
N ARG A 84 -1.00 1.64 -13.43
CA ARG A 84 -1.50 2.44 -14.54
C ARG A 84 -2.90 1.99 -14.94
N PHE A 85 -3.81 2.95 -15.07
CA PHE A 85 -5.14 2.72 -15.61
C PHE A 85 -5.49 3.77 -16.65
N LYS A 86 -5.52 3.35 -17.92
CA LYS A 86 -5.65 4.25 -19.07
C LYS A 86 -4.54 5.32 -19.01
N ALA A 87 -4.90 6.59 -19.05
CA ALA A 87 -3.97 7.72 -18.97
C ALA A 87 -3.57 8.10 -17.53
N PHE A 88 -4.05 7.39 -16.50
CA PHE A 88 -3.81 7.76 -15.11
C PHE A 88 -2.79 6.83 -14.44
N THR A 89 -1.78 7.43 -13.83
CA THR A 89 -0.98 6.79 -12.77
C THR A 89 -1.76 6.89 -11.46
N LEU A 90 -2.04 5.74 -10.86
CA LEU A 90 -2.84 5.60 -9.65
C LEU A 90 -1.98 5.07 -8.50
N ILE A 91 -2.01 5.79 -7.38
CA ILE A 91 -1.37 5.43 -6.13
C ILE A 91 -2.44 4.84 -5.22
N ARG A 92 -2.49 3.52 -5.13
CA ARG A 92 -3.50 2.79 -4.36
C ARG A 92 -3.01 2.49 -2.96
N LEU A 93 -3.69 3.05 -1.96
CA LEU A 93 -3.53 2.73 -0.55
C LEU A 93 -4.66 1.81 -0.12
N GLY A 94 -4.34 0.60 0.36
CA GLY A 94 -5.41 -0.30 0.75
C GLY A 94 -5.00 -1.65 1.29
N GLU A 95 -6.02 -2.40 1.68
CA GLU A 95 -5.91 -3.75 2.17
C GLU A 95 -5.67 -4.74 1.02
N VAL A 96 -4.94 -5.80 1.34
CA VAL A 96 -4.79 -6.99 0.52
C VAL A 96 -5.07 -8.23 1.35
N TYR A 97 -5.57 -9.27 0.69
CA TYR A 97 -5.79 -10.58 1.31
C TYR A 97 -5.57 -11.69 0.28
N ASN A 98 -5.22 -12.87 0.78
CA ASN A 98 -5.07 -14.06 -0.04
C ASN A 98 -6.40 -14.82 -0.10
N ASP A 99 -6.79 -15.21 -1.31
CA ASP A 99 -7.95 -16.06 -1.58
C ASP A 99 -7.53 -17.16 -2.56
N ASN A 100 -7.46 -18.40 -2.07
CA ASN A 100 -7.00 -19.58 -2.81
C ASN A 100 -5.66 -19.37 -3.54
N GLY A 101 -4.65 -18.86 -2.82
CA GLY A 101 -3.31 -18.61 -3.36
C GLY A 101 -3.18 -17.37 -4.25
N LYS A 102 -4.29 -16.66 -4.53
CA LYS A 102 -4.28 -15.42 -5.30
C LYS A 102 -4.40 -14.21 -4.40
N THR A 103 -3.57 -13.19 -4.63
CA THR A 103 -3.69 -11.92 -3.92
C THR A 103 -4.88 -11.13 -4.46
N LYS A 104 -5.79 -10.71 -3.58
CA LYS A 104 -6.95 -9.87 -3.91
C LYS A 104 -6.89 -8.56 -3.17
N GLN A 105 -7.48 -7.54 -3.79
CA GLN A 105 -7.60 -6.21 -3.21
C GLN A 105 -8.81 -6.13 -2.27
N GLY A 106 -8.59 -5.61 -1.06
CA GLY A 106 -9.61 -5.27 -0.08
C GLY A 106 -10.01 -3.80 -0.13
N LYS A 107 -10.43 -3.27 1.02
CA LYS A 107 -10.81 -1.85 1.16
C LYS A 107 -9.60 -0.96 0.90
N GLY A 108 -9.80 0.12 0.16
CA GLY A 108 -8.74 1.08 -0.12
C GLY A 108 -9.22 2.28 -0.92
N ILE A 109 -8.28 3.12 -1.29
CA ILE A 109 -8.46 4.31 -2.11
C ILE A 109 -7.33 4.42 -3.12
N SER A 110 -7.65 4.85 -4.33
CA SER A 110 -6.66 5.06 -5.41
C SER A 110 -6.59 6.53 -5.71
N LEU A 111 -5.49 7.17 -5.31
CA LEU A 111 -5.20 8.58 -5.54
C LEU A 111 -4.61 8.77 -6.93
N LYS A 112 -4.89 9.90 -7.58
CA LYS A 112 -4.14 10.37 -8.75
C LYS A 112 -2.80 10.96 -8.31
N ALA A 113 -1.84 11.08 -9.22
CA ALA A 113 -0.56 11.74 -8.95
C ALA A 113 -0.73 13.13 -8.30
N SER A 114 -1.65 13.96 -8.80
CA SER A 114 -1.90 15.29 -8.20
C SER A 114 -2.43 15.22 -6.76
N GLU A 115 -3.28 14.25 -6.44
CA GLU A 115 -3.82 14.08 -5.08
C GLU A 115 -2.78 13.46 -4.13
N TRP A 116 -1.84 12.69 -4.69
CA TRP A 116 -0.67 12.19 -3.98
C TRP A 116 0.30 13.32 -3.61
N GLU A 117 0.58 14.24 -4.55
CA GLU A 117 1.35 15.46 -4.24
C GLU A 117 0.69 16.26 -3.11
N THR A 118 -0.62 16.50 -3.19
CA THR A 118 -1.35 17.17 -2.10
C THR A 118 -1.25 16.41 -0.78
N LEU A 119 -1.29 15.07 -0.79
CA LEU A 119 -1.11 14.27 0.43
C LEU A 119 0.27 14.49 1.06
N LYS A 120 1.33 14.60 0.26
CA LYS A 120 2.69 14.91 0.74
C LYS A 120 2.76 16.32 1.30
N GLU A 121 2.17 17.31 0.63
CA GLU A 121 2.18 18.71 1.10
C GLU A 121 1.49 18.89 2.46
N ILE A 122 0.43 18.10 2.74
CA ILE A 122 -0.31 18.20 4.01
C ILE A 122 0.19 17.24 5.09
N SER A 123 1.19 16.40 4.83
CA SER A 123 1.60 15.32 5.74
C SER A 123 2.06 15.84 7.09
N GLU A 124 2.91 16.87 7.10
CA GLU A 124 3.41 17.52 8.33
C GLU A 124 2.27 18.10 9.18
N SER A 125 1.28 18.72 8.54
CA SER A 125 0.10 19.26 9.22
C SER A 125 -0.76 18.15 9.83
N ALA A 126 -0.88 17.01 9.15
CA ALA A 126 -1.59 15.84 9.65
C ALA A 126 -0.84 15.18 10.81
N GLU A 127 0.48 15.11 10.76
CA GLU A 127 1.32 14.58 11.86
C GLU A 127 1.23 15.44 13.10
N LYS A 128 1.28 16.77 12.95
CA LYS A 128 1.02 17.70 14.04
C LYS A 128 -0.36 17.48 14.66
N ALA A 129 -1.39 17.38 13.82
CA ALA A 129 -2.76 17.13 14.29
C ALA A 129 -2.89 15.78 15.01
N PHE A 130 -2.21 14.74 14.54
CA PHE A 130 -2.18 13.42 15.18
C PHE A 130 -1.53 13.51 16.57
N ALA A 131 -0.36 14.15 16.68
CA ALA A 131 0.35 14.34 17.95
C ALA A 131 -0.45 15.17 18.97
N GLU A 132 -1.23 16.15 18.49
CA GLU A 132 -2.13 16.97 19.30
C GLU A 132 -3.49 16.32 19.59
N ASN A 133 -3.74 15.09 19.11
CA ASN A 133 -5.02 14.39 19.19
C ASN A 133 -6.20 15.22 18.63
N ASN A 134 -5.93 16.03 17.60
CA ASN A 134 -6.88 16.92 16.95
C ASN A 134 -7.76 16.15 15.94
N LYS A 135 -8.89 15.65 16.44
CA LYS A 135 -9.89 14.88 15.67
C LYS A 135 -10.72 15.73 14.70
N ASP A 136 -10.63 17.05 14.80
CA ASP A 136 -11.30 17.98 13.88
C ASP A 136 -10.45 18.26 12.64
N PHE A 137 -9.22 17.75 12.59
CA PHE A 137 -8.36 17.90 11.42
C PHE A 137 -8.99 17.27 10.19
N THR A 138 -9.20 18.12 9.17
CA THR A 138 -9.73 17.72 7.87
C THR A 138 -8.98 18.48 6.79
N ALA A 139 -8.46 17.75 5.81
CA ALA A 139 -7.74 18.32 4.69
C ALA A 139 -8.23 17.69 3.38
N SER A 140 -8.50 18.51 2.38
CA SER A 140 -8.92 18.05 1.05
C SER A 140 -7.70 17.57 0.26
N LEU A 141 -7.82 16.40 -0.37
CA LEU A 141 -6.82 15.85 -1.29
C LEU A 141 -7.19 16.09 -2.76
N GLY A 142 -8.47 16.26 -3.05
CA GLY A 142 -8.96 16.46 -4.41
C GLY A 142 -10.43 16.13 -4.58
N GLU A 143 -11.01 16.62 -5.69
CA GLU A 143 -12.40 16.37 -6.04
C GLU A 143 -12.56 15.14 -6.93
N THR A 144 -13.71 14.49 -6.77
CA THR A 144 -14.20 13.41 -7.63
C THR A 144 -15.47 13.88 -8.32
N ARG A 145 -16.00 13.08 -9.26
CA ARG A 145 -17.23 13.43 -9.99
C ARG A 145 -18.41 13.84 -9.08
N ASN A 146 -18.58 13.18 -7.93
CA ASN A 146 -19.73 13.36 -7.04
C ASN A 146 -19.32 13.48 -5.56
N GLY A 147 -18.10 13.91 -5.29
CA GLY A 147 -17.56 13.84 -3.94
C GLY A 147 -16.15 14.38 -3.85
N LEU A 148 -15.50 14.24 -2.71
CA LEU A 148 -14.11 14.66 -2.55
C LEU A 148 -13.34 13.72 -1.64
N ARG A 149 -12.02 13.68 -1.81
CA ARG A 149 -11.11 12.84 -1.03
C ARG A 149 -10.50 13.67 0.08
N ARG A 150 -10.47 13.14 1.30
CA ARG A 150 -9.90 13.82 2.47
C ARG A 150 -8.88 12.96 3.17
N LEU A 151 -7.92 13.63 3.80
CA LEU A 151 -7.18 13.12 4.94
C LEU A 151 -7.80 13.69 6.22
N THR A 152 -8.11 12.82 7.18
CA THR A 152 -8.62 13.21 8.50
C THR A 152 -7.89 12.47 9.60
N ILE A 153 -7.81 13.06 10.79
CA ILE A 153 -7.44 12.34 12.00
C ILE A 153 -8.72 11.84 12.65
N SER A 154 -8.80 10.54 12.91
CA SER A 154 -10.00 9.92 13.51
C SER A 154 -9.61 8.94 14.60
N ASP A 155 -10.47 8.75 15.61
CA ASP A 155 -10.28 7.72 16.61
C ASP A 155 -11.23 6.53 16.43
N PHE A 156 -10.75 5.36 16.80
CA PHE A 156 -11.56 4.16 16.94
C PHE A 156 -11.00 3.30 18.06
N ARG A 157 -11.81 3.05 19.09
CA ARG A 157 -11.40 2.27 20.28
C ARG A 157 -10.12 2.83 20.92
N ASP A 158 -10.15 4.12 21.22
CA ASP A 158 -9.07 4.86 21.90
C ASP A 158 -7.72 4.84 21.17
N LYS A 159 -7.74 4.60 19.86
CA LYS A 159 -6.57 4.67 18.98
C LYS A 159 -6.82 5.68 17.88
N LEU A 160 -5.83 6.53 17.62
CA LEU A 160 -5.84 7.47 16.51
C LEU A 160 -5.40 6.81 15.21
N TYR A 161 -5.92 7.34 14.12
CA TYR A 161 -5.63 6.90 12.77
C TYR A 161 -5.61 8.05 11.78
N TYR A 162 -4.71 7.96 10.82
CA TYR A 162 -4.78 8.73 9.57
C TYR A 162 -5.79 8.06 8.65
N ASN A 163 -6.84 8.78 8.26
CA ASN A 163 -7.92 8.24 7.44
C ASN A 163 -7.98 8.96 6.11
N ILE A 164 -7.62 8.25 5.05
CA ILE A 164 -7.62 8.73 3.67
C ILE A 164 -8.86 8.16 3.00
N ARG A 165 -9.87 8.99 2.73
CA ARG A 165 -11.22 8.51 2.39
C ARG A 165 -11.94 9.40 1.38
N GLU A 166 -12.75 8.77 0.52
CA GLU A 166 -13.70 9.47 -0.35
C GLU A 166 -15.00 9.75 0.42
N PHE A 167 -15.48 10.99 0.34
CA PHE A 167 -16.73 11.47 0.91
C PHE A 167 -17.71 11.85 -0.19
N TYR A 168 -19.00 11.72 0.08
CA TYR A 168 -20.09 12.19 -0.78
C TYR A 168 -21.00 13.14 -0.02
N LYS A 169 -21.72 14.00 -0.73
CA LYS A 169 -22.81 14.80 -0.15
C LYS A 169 -24.09 13.98 -0.17
N ASP A 170 -24.74 13.86 0.98
CA ASP A 170 -26.05 13.24 1.06
C ASP A 170 -27.17 14.22 0.64
N ARG A 171 -28.44 13.81 0.79
CA ARG A 171 -29.60 14.63 0.42
C ARG A 171 -29.77 15.88 1.28
N SER A 172 -29.07 15.95 2.42
CA SER A 172 -29.08 17.07 3.36
C SER A 172 -27.87 17.99 3.19
N ASP A 173 -27.11 17.82 2.09
CA ASP A 173 -25.87 18.53 1.79
C ASP A 173 -24.73 18.27 2.81
N GLU A 174 -24.82 17.18 3.58
CA GLU A 174 -23.81 16.81 4.57
C GLU A 174 -22.76 15.87 3.98
N TRP A 175 -21.48 16.11 4.30
CA TRP A 175 -20.38 15.25 3.86
C TRP A 175 -20.35 13.94 4.65
N LYS A 176 -20.65 12.83 3.98
CA LYS A 176 -20.61 11.49 4.56
C LYS A 176 -19.46 10.65 4.00
N PRO A 177 -18.77 9.86 4.85
CA PRO A 177 -17.71 8.97 4.40
C PRO A 177 -18.27 7.81 3.57
N THR A 178 -17.57 7.43 2.50
CA THR A 178 -17.87 6.21 1.73
C THR A 178 -17.12 5.00 2.29
N LYS A 179 -17.38 3.80 1.74
CA LYS A 179 -16.56 2.60 2.01
C LYS A 179 -15.16 2.68 1.40
N LYS A 180 -14.91 3.58 0.44
CA LYS A 180 -13.61 3.75 -0.23
C LYS A 180 -12.69 4.60 0.63
N GLY A 181 -11.73 3.95 1.27
CA GLY A 181 -10.75 4.63 2.09
C GLY A 181 -9.78 3.66 2.73
N CYS A 182 -8.65 4.18 3.16
CA CYS A 182 -7.66 3.47 3.94
C CYS A 182 -7.48 4.17 5.29
N MET A 183 -7.46 3.39 6.36
CA MET A 183 -7.17 3.85 7.71
C MET A 183 -5.80 3.29 8.09
N LEU A 184 -4.88 4.16 8.49
CA LEU A 184 -3.49 3.85 8.80
C LEU A 184 -3.22 4.19 10.28
N THR A 185 -2.52 3.29 10.97
CA THR A 185 -1.92 3.59 12.27
C THR A 185 -0.73 4.54 12.11
N GLU A 186 -0.22 5.10 13.20
CA GLU A 186 1.03 5.88 13.22
C GLU A 186 2.19 5.12 12.55
N ASP A 187 2.44 3.87 12.96
CA ASP A 187 3.47 3.03 12.32
C ASP A 187 3.26 2.91 10.81
N GLN A 188 2.04 2.67 10.35
CA GLN A 188 1.76 2.50 8.92
C GLN A 188 1.89 3.81 8.14
N TRP A 189 1.61 4.94 8.79
CA TRP A 189 1.81 6.27 8.23
C TRP A 189 3.30 6.60 8.11
N SER A 190 4.09 6.41 9.17
CA SER A 190 5.54 6.58 9.14
C SER A 190 6.16 5.76 8.01
N LYS A 191 5.77 4.49 7.91
CA LYS A 191 6.21 3.59 6.83
C LYS A 191 5.84 4.08 5.43
N LEU A 192 4.67 4.68 5.28
CA LEU A 192 4.26 5.29 4.01
C LEU A 192 5.16 6.48 3.68
N MET A 193 5.47 7.33 4.67
CA MET A 193 6.35 8.49 4.50
C MET A 193 7.79 8.06 4.18
N ASP A 194 8.30 7.01 4.83
CA ASP A 194 9.64 6.47 4.60
C ASP A 194 9.86 6.01 3.15
N VAL A 195 8.82 5.44 2.51
CA VAL A 195 8.91 4.94 1.13
C VAL A 195 8.54 6.00 0.08
N VAL A 196 8.21 7.25 0.47
CA VAL A 196 7.86 8.33 -0.47
C VAL A 196 8.91 8.49 -1.59
N PRO A 197 10.23 8.50 -1.32
CA PRO A 197 11.22 8.66 -2.39
C PRO A 197 11.17 7.54 -3.44
N ALA A 198 11.07 6.29 -2.99
CA ALA A 198 10.98 5.13 -3.89
C ALA A 198 9.63 5.09 -4.62
N LEU A 199 8.56 5.52 -3.95
CA LEU A 199 7.21 5.58 -4.51
C LEU A 199 7.11 6.67 -5.60
N ASP A 200 7.70 7.85 -5.37
CA ASP A 200 7.78 8.93 -6.36
C ASP A 200 8.58 8.51 -7.60
N ALA A 201 9.68 7.77 -7.43
CA ALA A 201 10.43 7.20 -8.54
C ALA A 201 9.57 6.22 -9.38
N ALA A 202 8.81 5.34 -8.72
CA ALA A 202 7.88 4.44 -9.40
C ALA A 202 6.75 5.20 -10.12
N ILE A 203 6.21 6.26 -9.52
CA ILE A 203 5.18 7.12 -10.14
C ILE A 203 5.73 7.76 -11.42
N ALA A 204 6.95 8.29 -11.38
CA ALA A 204 7.60 8.90 -12.54
C ALA A 204 7.78 7.88 -13.67
N GLU A 205 8.34 6.70 -13.38
CA GLU A 205 8.57 5.65 -14.39
C GLU A 205 7.26 5.20 -15.07
N LEU A 206 6.17 5.08 -14.32
CA LEU A 206 4.88 4.66 -14.87
C LEU A 206 4.16 5.79 -15.63
N SER A 207 4.52 7.06 -15.40
CA SER A 207 3.94 8.22 -16.08
C SER A 207 4.52 8.45 -17.48
N GLU A 208 5.75 8.01 -17.72
CA GLU A 208 6.47 8.19 -18.99
C GLU A 208 6.17 7.10 -20.03
N LYS A 209 5.65 5.94 -19.58
CA LYS A 209 5.21 4.85 -20.47
C LYS A 209 3.94 5.23 -21.20
#